data_AF-A0A178UJH6-F1
#
_entry.id   AF-A0A178UJH6-F1
#
_cell.length_a   1.000
_cell.length_b   1.000
_cell.length_c   1.000
_cell.angle_alpha   90.00
_cell.angle_beta   90.00
_cell.angle_gamma   90.00
#
_symmetry.space_group_name_H-M   'P 1'
#
loop_
_entity.id
_entity.type
_entity.pdbx_description
1 polymer ?
#
loop_
_entity_poly.entity_id
_entity_poly.type
_entity_poly.pdbx_seq_one_letter_code
_entity_poly.pdbx_strand_id
1 'polypeptide(L)'
;MVSSGSQAVVSLVLERELQPDKLSLVAEEETGDLRKNGSEAFLEDIAKLVKDTLASEESYTSSPLSTDDVLNAIDCGKSEGGCKGSHWVLDPIDGTRGFVRGEQYAVGLALLVEGKVVLGVMACPNLLLASAVCATDHSSQEDVGCLFFATTGSGTYVQSLKGNSLPQKVSFTCPKLNHVINLQLFESVKEMLC
;
A
#
# COMPACT_ATOMS: atom_id res chain seq x y z
N MET A 1 8.45 12.87 0.22
CA MET A 1 9.43 12.04 -0.50
C MET A 1 9.02 10.57 -0.44
N VAL A 2 9.06 9.91 0.72
CA VAL A 2 8.72 8.47 0.80
C VAL A 2 7.25 8.23 0.50
N SER A 3 6.33 9.02 1.07
CA SER A 3 4.88 8.89 0.79
C SER A 3 4.56 9.05 -0.71
N SER A 4 5.00 10.16 -1.31
CA SER A 4 4.84 10.44 -2.73
C SER A 4 5.52 9.38 -3.63
N GLY A 5 6.67 8.86 -3.23
CA GLY A 5 7.37 7.78 -3.93
C GLY A 5 6.63 6.45 -3.87
N SER A 6 6.13 6.07 -2.69
CA SER A 6 5.28 4.88 -2.50
C SER A 6 4.02 4.96 -3.36
N GLN A 7 3.34 6.11 -3.36
CA GLN A 7 2.18 6.34 -4.22
C GLN A 7 2.54 6.20 -5.71
N ALA A 8 3.62 6.83 -6.17
CA ALA A 8 4.06 6.73 -7.56
C ALA A 8 4.34 5.27 -7.97
N VAL A 9 5.03 4.49 -7.14
CA VAL A 9 5.32 3.07 -7.40
C VAL A 9 4.02 2.26 -7.53
N VAL A 10 3.11 2.40 -6.57
CA VAL A 10 1.83 1.65 -6.58
C VAL A 10 0.97 2.05 -7.78
N SER A 11 0.87 3.34 -8.11
CA SER A 11 0.14 3.83 -9.27
C SER A 11 0.68 3.24 -10.58
N LEU A 12 2.01 3.29 -10.80
CA LEU A 12 2.64 2.78 -12.02
C LEU A 12 2.42 1.28 -12.19
N VAL A 13 2.53 0.51 -11.10
CA VAL A 13 2.31 -0.93 -11.11
C VAL A 13 0.85 -1.25 -11.41
N LEU A 14 -0.10 -0.64 -10.70
CA LEU A 14 -1.52 -0.87 -10.93
C LEU A 14 -1.96 -0.48 -12.34
N GLU A 15 -1.51 0.68 -12.84
CA GLU A 15 -1.86 1.14 -14.18
C GLU A 15 -1.38 0.17 -15.26
N ARG A 16 -0.21 -0.45 -15.06
CA ARG A 16 0.31 -1.48 -15.96
C ARG A 16 -0.46 -2.79 -15.87
N GLU A 17 -0.70 -3.29 -14.65
CA GLU A 17 -1.33 -4.59 -14.43
C GLU A 17 -2.83 -4.61 -14.78
N LEU A 18 -3.48 -3.45 -14.78
CA LEU A 18 -4.92 -3.32 -15.06
C LEU A 18 -5.25 -3.05 -16.53
N GLN A 19 -4.26 -2.94 -17.42
CA GLN A 19 -4.53 -2.67 -18.84
C GLN A 19 -5.41 -3.78 -19.45
N PRO A 20 -6.43 -3.43 -20.27
CA PRO A 20 -6.71 -2.10 -20.85
C PRO A 20 -7.64 -1.20 -20.01
N ASP A 21 -8.03 -1.62 -18.80
CA ASP A 21 -8.96 -0.86 -17.97
C ASP A 21 -8.28 0.39 -17.39
N LYS A 22 -9.03 1.49 -17.32
CA LYS A 22 -8.54 2.73 -16.74
C LYS A 22 -8.45 2.61 -15.22
N LEU A 23 -7.29 2.89 -14.65
CA LEU A 23 -7.11 3.00 -13.21
C LEU A 23 -7.96 4.15 -12.64
N SER A 24 -8.77 3.84 -11.62
CA SER A 24 -9.41 4.81 -10.75
C SER A 24 -8.82 4.63 -9.35
N LEU A 25 -7.94 5.54 -8.94
CA LEU A 25 -7.22 5.50 -7.67
C LEU A 25 -7.52 6.76 -6.85
N VAL A 26 -7.86 6.56 -5.58
CA VAL A 26 -7.98 7.62 -4.57
C VAL A 26 -6.80 7.50 -3.63
N ALA A 27 -5.99 8.55 -3.49
CA ALA A 27 -4.82 8.54 -2.62
C ALA A 27 -4.49 9.95 -2.07
N GLU A 28 -3.73 10.01 -0.97
CA GLU A 28 -3.48 11.25 -0.22
C GLU A 28 -2.54 12.25 -0.93
N GLU A 29 -1.52 11.77 -1.66
CA GLU A 29 -0.47 12.66 -2.15
C GLU A 29 -0.87 13.36 -3.45
N GLU A 30 -0.51 14.64 -3.56
CA GLU A 30 -0.75 15.45 -4.75
C GLU A 30 0.53 16.14 -5.24
N THR A 31 0.59 16.43 -6.54
CA THR A 31 1.77 17.08 -7.15
C THR A 31 1.79 18.60 -7.06
N GLY A 32 0.79 19.24 -6.44
CA GLY A 32 0.64 20.70 -6.47
C GLY A 32 1.88 21.45 -5.98
N ASP A 33 2.53 20.95 -4.93
CA ASP A 33 3.78 21.51 -4.41
C ASP A 33 5.02 21.07 -5.19
N LEU A 34 4.98 19.88 -5.81
CA LEU A 34 6.09 19.31 -6.59
C LEU A 34 6.28 19.99 -7.95
N ARG A 35 5.28 20.74 -8.42
CA ARG A 35 5.28 21.48 -9.69
C ARG A 35 5.70 22.96 -9.53
N LYS A 36 6.00 23.41 -8.31
CA LYS A 36 6.38 24.81 -8.04
C LYS A 36 7.87 25.03 -8.33
N ASN A 37 8.23 26.25 -8.75
CA ASN A 37 9.64 26.61 -8.92
C ASN A 37 10.41 26.39 -7.60
N GLY A 38 11.53 25.68 -7.66
CA GLY A 38 12.37 25.37 -6.49
C GLY A 38 12.20 23.96 -5.91
N SER A 39 11.27 23.13 -6.42
CA SER A 39 11.11 21.73 -6.00
C SER A 39 11.84 20.73 -6.91
N GLU A 40 12.62 21.19 -7.89
CA GLU A 40 13.21 20.35 -8.94
C GLU A 40 14.12 19.27 -8.35
N ALA A 41 15.02 19.64 -7.43
CA ALA A 41 15.91 18.68 -6.77
C ALA A 41 15.13 17.63 -5.94
N PHE A 42 14.04 18.04 -5.29
CA PHE A 42 13.21 17.12 -4.50
C PHE A 42 12.43 16.16 -5.40
N LEU A 43 11.96 16.62 -6.56
CA LEU A 43 11.29 15.80 -7.55
C LEU A 43 12.27 14.80 -8.19
N GLU A 44 13.50 15.22 -8.47
CA GLU A 44 14.56 14.34 -8.95
C GLU A 44 14.87 13.22 -7.94
N ASP A 45 14.94 13.56 -6.64
CA ASP A 45 15.14 12.57 -5.57
C ASP A 45 13.98 11.55 -5.50
N ILE A 46 12.73 12.00 -5.60
CA ILE A 46 11.57 11.11 -5.66
C ILE A 46 11.66 10.21 -6.89
N ALA A 47 11.91 10.79 -8.07
CA ALA A 47 11.97 10.04 -9.31
C ALA A 47 13.08 9.00 -9.30
N LYS A 48 14.23 9.33 -8.71
CA LYS A 48 15.33 8.39 -8.49
C LYS A 48 14.92 7.24 -7.59
N LEU A 49 14.27 7.51 -6.45
CA LEU A 49 13.81 6.45 -5.53
C LEU A 49 12.79 5.52 -6.20
N VAL A 50 11.83 6.08 -6.95
CA VAL A 50 10.83 5.30 -7.69
C VAL A 50 11.50 4.39 -8.70
N LYS A 51 12.44 4.95 -9.47
CA LYS A 51 13.20 4.22 -10.49
C LYS A 51 14.05 3.10 -9.87
N ASP A 52 14.77 3.38 -8.80
CA ASP A 52 15.62 2.39 -8.11
C ASP A 52 14.76 1.24 -7.56
N THR A 53 13.57 1.55 -7.03
CA THR A 53 12.62 0.55 -6.51
C THR A 53 12.03 -0.32 -7.62
N LEU A 54 11.67 0.25 -8.77
CA LEU A 54 11.15 -0.53 -9.89
C LEU A 54 12.24 -1.32 -10.61
N ALA A 55 13.48 -0.85 -10.58
CA ALA A 55 14.63 -1.53 -11.17
C ALA A 55 15.06 -2.79 -10.40
N SER A 56 14.70 -2.93 -9.11
CA SER A 56 14.97 -4.16 -8.36
C SER A 56 14.12 -5.34 -8.82
N GLU A 57 13.06 -5.09 -9.57
CA GLU A 57 12.14 -6.09 -10.09
C GLU A 57 12.27 -6.17 -11.62
N GLU A 58 12.81 -7.29 -12.12
CA GLU A 58 13.14 -7.46 -13.55
C GLU A 58 11.95 -7.16 -14.49
N SER A 59 10.74 -7.50 -14.04
CA SER A 59 9.48 -7.25 -14.74
C SER A 59 9.18 -5.77 -15.02
N TYR A 60 9.68 -4.83 -14.20
CA TYR A 60 9.38 -3.40 -14.29
C TYR A 60 10.51 -2.54 -14.86
N THR A 61 11.60 -3.16 -15.33
CA THR A 61 12.80 -2.49 -15.88
C THR A 61 12.62 -1.81 -17.25
N SER A 62 11.44 -1.91 -17.86
CA SER A 62 11.28 -1.82 -19.32
C SER A 62 11.20 -0.41 -19.90
N SER A 63 11.18 0.66 -19.09
CA SER A 63 11.06 2.03 -19.60
C SER A 63 11.80 3.04 -18.72
N PRO A 64 12.55 3.99 -19.32
CA PRO A 64 13.10 5.11 -18.56
C PRO A 64 11.95 5.97 -18.02
N LEU A 65 11.87 6.07 -16.69
CA LEU A 65 10.92 6.96 -16.01
C LEU A 65 11.47 8.38 -15.98
N SER A 66 10.71 9.32 -16.54
CA SER A 66 10.95 10.75 -16.41
C SER A 66 10.33 11.30 -15.12
N THR A 67 10.70 12.52 -14.73
CA THR A 67 10.05 13.24 -13.63
C THR A 67 8.57 13.51 -13.92
N ASP A 68 8.21 13.73 -15.19
CA ASP A 68 6.81 13.93 -15.59
C ASP A 68 5.99 12.65 -15.43
N ASP A 69 6.56 11.48 -15.72
CA ASP A 69 5.89 10.19 -15.50
C ASP A 69 5.60 9.97 -14.01
N VAL A 70 6.54 10.34 -13.14
CA VAL A 70 6.37 10.26 -11.68
C VAL A 70 5.30 11.21 -11.18
N LEU A 71 5.28 12.46 -11.69
CA LEU A 71 4.21 13.40 -11.36
C LEU A 71 2.84 12.87 -11.82
N ASN A 72 2.75 12.34 -13.04
CA ASN A 72 1.51 11.78 -13.57
C ASN A 72 1.05 10.58 -12.74
N ALA A 73 1.97 9.70 -12.32
CA ALA A 73 1.66 8.56 -11.46
C ALA A 73 1.12 8.99 -10.09
N ILE A 74 1.68 10.04 -9.48
CA ILE A 74 1.14 10.61 -8.24
C ILE A 74 -0.27 11.17 -8.50
N ASP A 75 -0.45 11.93 -9.58
CA ASP A 75 -1.73 12.54 -9.94
C ASP A 75 -2.83 11.53 -10.32
N CYS A 76 -2.49 10.28 -10.64
CA CYS A 76 -3.48 9.20 -10.80
C CYS A 76 -4.32 8.96 -9.53
N GLY A 77 -3.81 9.35 -8.36
CA GLY A 77 -4.49 9.27 -7.07
C GLY A 77 -5.64 10.27 -6.87
N LYS A 78 -5.92 11.14 -7.85
CA LYS A 78 -6.93 12.22 -7.75
C LYS A 78 -8.35 11.79 -8.13
N SER A 79 -8.65 10.50 -8.20
CA SER A 79 -10.03 10.07 -8.42
C SER A 79 -10.91 10.54 -7.27
N GLU A 80 -12.12 11.00 -7.58
CA GLU A 80 -13.13 11.30 -6.54
C GLU A 80 -13.71 10.00 -5.91
N GLY A 81 -13.39 8.85 -6.49
CA GLY A 81 -13.95 7.57 -6.09
C GLY A 81 -15.46 7.52 -6.32
N GLY A 82 -16.19 6.95 -5.37
CA GLY A 82 -17.65 6.95 -5.36
C GLY A 82 -18.28 5.60 -5.04
N CYS A 83 -19.61 5.56 -5.14
CA CYS A 83 -20.43 4.39 -4.79
C CYS A 83 -20.68 3.43 -5.96
N LYS A 84 -20.16 3.73 -7.16
CA LYS A 84 -20.39 2.95 -8.39
C LYS A 84 -19.08 2.66 -9.10
N GLY A 85 -18.98 1.51 -9.76
CA GLY A 85 -17.76 1.12 -10.46
C GLY A 85 -16.68 0.57 -9.53
N SER A 86 -15.45 0.54 -10.02
CA SER A 86 -14.30 -0.03 -9.31
C SER A 86 -13.27 1.06 -9.00
N HIS A 87 -12.94 1.18 -7.72
CA HIS A 87 -12.03 2.21 -7.21
C HIS A 87 -10.97 1.58 -6.30
N TRP A 88 -9.72 1.87 -6.59
CA TRP A 88 -8.62 1.60 -5.68
C TRP A 88 -8.48 2.75 -4.70
N VAL A 89 -8.17 2.43 -3.45
CA VAL A 89 -7.87 3.41 -2.40
C VAL A 89 -6.53 3.07 -1.79
N LEU A 90 -5.64 4.06 -1.72
CA LEU A 90 -4.27 3.91 -1.24
C LEU A 90 -3.98 4.91 -0.14
N ASP A 91 -3.51 4.40 0.99
CA ASP A 91 -2.78 5.17 2.00
C ASP A 91 -1.29 4.79 1.86
N PRO A 92 -0.46 5.64 1.24
CA PRO A 92 0.93 5.31 0.96
C PRO A 92 1.79 5.16 2.22
N ILE A 93 1.44 5.82 3.33
CA ILE A 93 2.08 5.70 4.65
C ILE A 93 1.08 6.05 5.76
N ASP A 94 0.42 5.03 6.32
CA ASP A 94 -0.34 5.19 7.56
C ASP A 94 0.63 5.16 8.75
N GLY A 95 0.46 6.12 9.67
CA GLY A 95 1.33 6.25 10.85
C GLY A 95 2.62 7.04 10.60
N THR A 96 2.57 8.14 9.82
CA THR A 96 3.72 9.02 9.51
C THR A 96 4.60 9.38 10.72
N ARG A 97 4.01 9.60 11.90
CA ARG A 97 4.77 9.85 13.14
C ARG A 97 5.60 8.65 13.58
N GLY A 98 5.06 7.44 13.44
CA GLY A 98 5.77 6.19 13.70
C GLY A 98 6.88 5.98 12.67
N PHE A 99 6.59 6.20 11.39
CA PHE A 99 7.59 6.15 10.31
C PHE A 99 8.79 7.05 10.61
N VAL A 100 8.57 8.33 10.96
CA VAL A 100 9.65 9.29 11.28
C VAL A 100 10.48 8.86 12.49
N ARG A 101 9.91 8.09 13.42
CA ARG A 101 10.61 7.57 14.60
C ARG A 101 11.27 6.21 14.38
N GLY A 102 11.11 5.61 13.20
CA GLY A 102 11.51 4.22 12.96
C GLY A 102 10.65 3.19 13.71
N GLU A 103 9.45 3.58 14.14
CA GLU A 103 8.45 2.73 14.77
C GLU A 103 7.55 2.07 13.70
N GLN A 104 6.34 1.65 14.07
CA GLN A 104 5.41 1.00 13.15
C GLN A 104 4.78 2.01 12.18
N TYR A 105 4.66 1.59 10.93
CA TYR A 105 3.90 2.24 9.88
C TYR A 105 3.36 1.15 8.94
N ALA A 106 2.35 1.50 8.15
CA ALA A 106 1.78 0.60 7.17
C ALA A 106 1.61 1.27 5.81
N VAL A 107 1.58 0.46 4.75
CA VAL A 107 1.10 0.85 3.43
C VAL A 107 -0.22 0.12 3.20
N GLY A 108 -1.28 0.87 2.95
CA GLY A 108 -2.64 0.36 2.85
C GLY A 108 -3.20 0.46 1.45
N LEU A 109 -3.67 -0.64 0.88
CA LEU A 109 -4.32 -0.66 -0.43
C LEU A 109 -5.63 -1.44 -0.37
N ALA A 110 -6.70 -0.88 -0.93
CA ALA A 110 -7.99 -1.55 -1.00
C ALA A 110 -8.61 -1.40 -2.39
N LEU A 111 -9.42 -2.38 -2.78
CA LEU A 111 -10.29 -2.29 -3.95
C LEU A 111 -11.74 -2.25 -3.49
N LEU A 112 -12.47 -1.24 -3.97
CA LEU A 112 -13.91 -1.14 -3.88
C LEU A 112 -14.56 -1.50 -5.20
N VAL A 113 -15.67 -2.22 -5.12
CA VAL A 113 -16.55 -2.51 -6.26
C VAL A 113 -17.96 -2.18 -5.82
N GLU A 114 -18.64 -1.29 -6.56
CA GLU A 114 -19.99 -0.81 -6.24
C GLU A 114 -20.11 -0.32 -4.79
N GLY A 115 -19.13 0.49 -4.37
CA GLY A 115 -19.08 1.07 -3.03
C GLY A 115 -18.78 0.09 -1.89
N LYS A 116 -18.42 -1.17 -2.20
CA LYS A 116 -18.08 -2.19 -1.20
C LYS A 116 -16.63 -2.60 -1.32
N VAL A 117 -15.92 -2.66 -0.21
CA VAL A 117 -14.54 -3.17 -0.19
C VAL A 117 -14.54 -4.68 -0.46
N VAL A 118 -13.86 -5.10 -1.52
CA VAL A 118 -13.78 -6.51 -1.96
C VAL A 118 -12.41 -7.15 -1.77
N LEU A 119 -11.36 -6.33 -1.71
CA LEU A 119 -9.97 -6.71 -1.45
C LEU A 119 -9.34 -5.65 -0.54
N GLY A 120 -8.54 -6.11 0.42
CA GLY A 120 -7.68 -5.26 1.23
C GLY A 120 -6.29 -5.88 1.35
N VAL A 121 -5.27 -5.02 1.29
CA VAL A 121 -3.85 -5.34 1.44
C VAL A 121 -3.24 -4.33 2.41
N MET A 122 -2.43 -4.81 3.34
CA MET A 122 -1.69 -3.98 4.28
C MET A 122 -0.28 -4.52 4.43
N ALA A 123 0.70 -3.74 3.99
CA ALA A 123 2.10 -4.04 4.26
C ALA A 123 2.54 -3.35 5.55
N CYS A 124 3.14 -4.10 6.47
CA CYS A 124 3.68 -3.61 7.74
C CYS A 124 5.19 -3.90 7.80
N PRO A 125 6.05 -3.01 7.25
CA PRO A 125 7.47 -3.31 7.07
C PRO A 125 8.25 -3.53 8.37
N ASN A 126 7.82 -2.91 9.46
CA ASN A 126 8.51 -3.01 10.76
C ASN A 126 7.83 -4.01 11.72
N LEU A 127 6.79 -4.72 11.29
CA LEU A 127 6.07 -5.67 12.13
C LEU A 127 6.65 -7.08 12.00
N LEU A 128 6.91 -7.72 13.14
CA LEU A 128 7.39 -9.10 13.20
C LEU A 128 6.27 -10.06 12.81
N LEU A 129 6.55 -10.99 11.88
CA LEU A 129 5.59 -12.00 11.45
C LEU A 129 5.10 -12.87 12.62
N ALA A 130 5.99 -13.22 13.55
CA ALA A 130 5.64 -14.02 14.73
C ALA A 130 4.54 -13.37 15.58
N SER A 131 4.54 -12.04 15.68
CA SER A 131 3.51 -11.27 16.40
C SER A 131 2.13 -11.36 15.73
N ALA A 132 2.09 -11.59 14.41
CA ALA A 132 0.85 -11.64 13.63
C ALA A 132 0.16 -13.02 13.67
N VAL A 133 0.92 -14.10 13.81
CA VAL A 133 0.40 -15.49 13.67
C VAL A 133 0.29 -16.22 15.02
N CYS A 134 0.60 -15.55 16.13
CA CYS A 134 0.65 -16.17 17.47
C CYS A 134 1.48 -17.47 17.48
N ALA A 135 2.54 -17.53 16.67
CA ALA A 135 3.39 -18.71 16.57
C ALA A 135 4.23 -18.85 17.85
N THR A 136 4.15 -20.02 18.49
CA THR A 136 4.89 -20.34 19.73
C THR A 136 6.32 -20.83 19.48
N ASP A 137 6.71 -20.96 18.22
CA ASP A 137 7.93 -21.67 17.84
C ASP A 137 9.08 -20.69 17.60
N HIS A 138 9.98 -20.63 18.58
CA HIS A 138 11.15 -19.74 18.65
C HIS A 138 12.29 -20.05 17.65
N SER A 139 12.01 -20.70 16.52
CA SER A 139 13.06 -21.29 15.66
C SER A 139 13.22 -20.69 14.25
N SER A 140 12.35 -19.80 13.81
CA SER A 140 12.57 -19.03 12.57
C SER A 140 13.27 -17.72 12.90
N GLN A 141 14.28 -17.35 12.10
CA GLN A 141 14.84 -15.99 12.08
C GLN A 141 13.71 -14.96 12.18
N GLU A 142 13.94 -13.87 12.92
CA GLU A 142 12.99 -12.76 13.04
C GLU A 142 12.75 -12.14 11.67
N ASP A 143 11.80 -12.71 10.92
CA ASP A 143 11.32 -12.14 9.66
C ASP A 143 10.48 -10.90 10.01
N VAL A 144 11.18 -9.78 10.03
CA VAL A 144 10.64 -8.43 10.08
C VAL A 144 10.00 -8.12 8.73
N GLY A 145 8.78 -7.58 8.78
CA GLY A 145 8.01 -7.21 7.61
C GLY A 145 6.99 -8.27 7.25
N CYS A 146 5.71 -7.91 7.34
CA CYS A 146 4.61 -8.79 6.93
C CYS A 146 3.60 -8.09 6.03
N LEU A 147 2.97 -8.87 5.17
CA LEU A 147 1.92 -8.47 4.26
C LEU A 147 0.64 -9.18 4.66
N PHE A 148 -0.36 -8.42 5.09
CA PHE A 148 -1.72 -8.89 5.27
C PHE A 148 -2.52 -8.69 4.00
N PHE A 149 -3.38 -9.64 3.68
CA PHE A 149 -4.36 -9.47 2.62
C PHE A 149 -5.64 -10.27 2.89
N ALA A 150 -6.75 -9.78 2.38
CA ALA A 150 -8.05 -10.41 2.51
C ALA A 150 -8.92 -10.12 1.30
N THR A 151 -9.73 -11.09 0.90
CA THR A 151 -10.81 -10.92 -0.07
C THR A 151 -12.14 -11.32 0.55
N THR A 152 -13.24 -10.72 0.10
CA THR A 152 -14.58 -11.05 0.60
C THR A 152 -14.85 -12.54 0.49
N GLY A 153 -15.20 -13.18 1.60
CA GLY A 153 -15.54 -14.61 1.67
C GLY A 153 -14.35 -15.56 1.83
N SER A 154 -13.11 -15.11 1.67
CA SER A 154 -11.91 -15.98 1.74
C SER A 154 -11.21 -15.93 3.11
N GLY A 155 -11.51 -14.91 3.92
CA GLY A 155 -10.80 -14.65 5.18
C GLY A 155 -9.52 -13.84 4.97
N THR A 156 -8.73 -13.74 6.04
CA THR A 156 -7.50 -12.93 6.09
C THR A 156 -6.27 -13.82 6.17
N TYR A 157 -5.24 -13.43 5.44
CA TYR A 157 -3.96 -14.11 5.36
C TYR A 157 -2.82 -13.13 5.65
N VAL A 158 -1.70 -13.69 6.10
CA VAL A 158 -0.46 -12.96 6.34
C VAL A 158 0.73 -13.75 5.79
N GLN A 159 1.70 -13.06 5.22
CA GLN A 159 2.97 -13.64 4.78
C GLN A 159 4.13 -12.68 5.03
N SER A 160 5.36 -13.17 5.00
CA SER A 160 6.57 -12.34 5.01
C SER A 160 6.64 -11.43 3.78
N LEU A 161 7.06 -10.18 3.97
CA LEU A 161 7.30 -9.25 2.85
C LEU A 161 8.44 -9.69 1.94
N LYS A 162 9.36 -10.53 2.44
CA LYS A 162 10.46 -11.09 1.63
C LYS A 162 10.00 -12.14 0.62
N GLY A 163 8.72 -12.55 0.65
CA GLY A 163 8.18 -13.59 -0.24
C GLY A 163 8.76 -14.99 0.02
N ASN A 164 9.47 -15.17 1.13
CA ASN A 164 10.13 -16.43 1.52
C ASN A 164 9.22 -17.39 2.29
N SER A 165 7.95 -17.03 2.51
CA SER A 165 6.98 -17.81 3.28
C SER A 165 5.65 -17.95 2.54
N LEU A 166 4.98 -19.10 2.68
CA LEU A 166 3.61 -19.27 2.20
C LEU A 166 2.61 -18.44 3.02
N PRO A 167 1.51 -17.95 2.42
CA PRO A 167 0.43 -17.30 3.15
C PRO A 167 -0.12 -18.18 4.29
N GLN A 168 -0.16 -17.61 5.49
CA GLN A 168 -0.73 -18.22 6.69
C GLN A 168 -2.07 -17.57 6.98
N LYS A 169 -3.09 -18.38 7.26
CA LYS A 169 -4.42 -17.86 7.62
C LYS A 169 -4.35 -17.24 9.01
N VAL A 170 -4.79 -15.99 9.13
CA VAL A 170 -4.90 -15.33 10.44
C VAL A 170 -6.10 -15.94 11.16
N SER A 171 -5.85 -16.64 12.26
CA SER A 171 -6.89 -17.19 13.13
C SER A 171 -6.96 -16.38 14.42
N PHE A 172 -8.10 -15.73 14.65
CA PHE A 172 -8.35 -15.07 15.93
C PHE A 172 -8.89 -16.08 16.93
N THR A 173 -8.02 -16.63 17.77
CA THR A 173 -8.45 -17.38 18.97
C THR A 173 -8.32 -16.47 20.18
N CYS A 174 -9.16 -15.43 20.25
CA CYS A 174 -9.25 -14.59 21.45
C CYS A 174 -10.59 -14.81 22.15
N PRO A 175 -10.64 -15.47 23.33
CA PRO A 175 -11.89 -15.70 24.06
C PRO A 175 -12.56 -14.43 24.62
N LYS A 176 -11.94 -13.24 24.46
CA LYS A 176 -12.36 -11.99 25.10
C LYS A 176 -12.49 -10.78 24.18
N LEU A 177 -12.40 -10.94 22.86
CA LEU A 177 -12.68 -9.85 21.92
C LEU A 177 -13.84 -10.22 20.99
N ASN A 178 -15.06 -9.97 21.46
CA ASN A 178 -16.27 -9.92 20.63
C ASN A 178 -16.37 -8.61 19.82
N HIS A 179 -15.40 -7.71 19.95
CA HIS A 179 -15.25 -6.60 19.02
C HIS A 179 -14.25 -7.02 17.96
N VAL A 180 -14.83 -7.39 16.82
CA VAL A 180 -14.20 -7.41 15.49
C VAL A 180 -13.09 -6.36 15.49
N ILE A 181 -11.85 -6.80 15.30
CA ILE A 181 -10.79 -5.91 14.82
C ILE A 181 -11.29 -5.45 13.46
N ASN A 182 -12.09 -4.37 13.46
CA ASN A 182 -12.27 -3.51 12.31
C ASN A 182 -10.85 -3.10 12.00
N LEU A 183 -10.26 -3.76 10.99
CA LEU A 183 -8.98 -3.38 10.43
C LEU A 183 -9.08 -1.86 10.21
N GLN A 184 -8.27 -1.10 10.95
CA GLN A 184 -8.32 0.36 11.01
C GLN A 184 -8.15 0.99 9.60
N LEU A 185 -7.54 0.23 8.69
CA LEU A 185 -7.51 0.47 7.24
C LEU A 185 -8.89 0.79 6.65
N PHE A 186 -9.94 0.08 7.07
CA PHE A 186 -11.29 0.25 6.53
C PHE A 186 -11.99 1.50 7.06
N GLU A 187 -11.54 2.07 8.19
CA GLU A 187 -12.05 3.36 8.67
C GLU A 187 -11.39 4.50 7.89
N SER A 188 -10.06 4.51 7.74
CA SER A 188 -9.36 5.49 6.88
C SER A 188 -9.83 5.44 5.41
N VAL A 189 -10.01 4.24 4.84
CA VAL A 189 -10.54 4.07 3.46
C VAL A 189 -11.99 4.55 3.34
N LYS A 190 -12.81 4.43 4.39
CA LYS A 190 -14.18 4.96 4.39
C LYS A 190 -14.20 6.48 4.54
N GLU A 191 -13.32 7.05 5.37
CA GLU A 191 -13.17 8.50 5.53
C GLU A 191 -12.70 9.18 4.23
N MET A 192 -11.86 8.50 3.42
CA MET A 192 -11.46 9.02 2.10
C MET A 192 -12.57 9.02 1.05
N LEU A 193 -13.69 8.32 1.28
CA LEU A 193 -14.76 8.11 0.28
C LEU A 193 -16.14 8.64 0.72
N CYS A 194 -16.26 9.30 1.88
CA CYS A 194 -17.50 9.84 2.43
C CYS A 194 -17.31 11.22 3.06
#